data_AF-A0A9W4WY44-F1
#
_entry.id   AF-A0A9W4WY44-F1
#
_cell.length_a   1.000
_cell.length_b   1.000
_cell.length_c   1.000
_cell.angle_alpha   90.00
_cell.angle_beta   90.00
_cell.angle_gamma   90.00
#
_symmetry.space_group_name_H-M   'P 1'
#
loop_
_entity.id
_entity.type
_entity.pdbx_description
1 polymer ?
#
loop_
_entity_poly.entity_id
_entity_poly.type
_entity_poly.pdbx_seq_one_letter_code
_entity_poly.pdbx_strand_id
1 'polypeptide(L)'
;SSLNLVNPIQRDTATIPKLGWLKIRFTVDNPGVWPMHCHIDWHLSIGMLAQFVEFPKAAREAFDKKAPFEWCESCTAAKNPTQYCANKIR
;
A
#
# COMPACT_ATOMS: atom_id res chain seq x y z
N SER A 1 12.70 -15.81 23.28
CA SER A 1 13.22 -14.60 22.62
C SER A 1 12.43 -13.41 23.12
N SER A 2 13.09 -12.39 23.70
CA SER A 2 12.45 -11.14 24.11
C SER A 2 12.37 -10.16 22.93
N LEU A 3 11.34 -9.31 22.89
CA LEU A 3 11.18 -8.30 21.84
C LEU A 3 12.02 -7.05 22.17
N ASN A 4 12.75 -6.51 21.19
CA ASN A 4 13.36 -5.19 21.32
C ASN A 4 12.32 -4.09 21.02
N LEU A 5 11.86 -3.39 22.05
CA LEU A 5 10.92 -2.27 21.92
C LEU A 5 11.59 -0.89 21.95
N VAL A 6 12.89 -0.84 22.28
CA VAL A 6 13.71 0.38 22.41
C VAL A 6 14.63 0.49 21.20
N ASN A 7 14.28 1.38 20.28
CA ASN A 7 15.02 1.61 19.03
C ASN A 7 15.39 0.31 18.27
N PRO A 8 14.40 -0.50 17.83
CA PRO A 8 14.66 -1.62 16.95
C PRO A 8 15.12 -1.14 15.55
N ILE A 9 15.62 -2.06 14.72
CA ILE A 9 15.94 -1.79 13.31
C ILE A 9 14.70 -1.22 12.61
N GLN A 10 14.88 -0.14 11.86
CA GLN A 10 13.85 0.51 11.05
C GLN A 10 14.24 0.39 9.58
N ARG A 11 13.38 -0.20 8.76
CA ARG A 11 13.57 -0.42 7.32
C ARG A 11 12.24 -0.81 6.66
N ASP A 12 12.18 -0.72 5.34
CA ASP A 12 11.02 -1.13 4.52
C ASP A 12 10.95 -2.64 4.24
N THR A 13 12.10 -3.32 4.15
CA THR A 13 12.18 -4.72 3.72
C THR A 13 12.93 -5.58 4.73
N ALA A 14 12.38 -6.72 5.13
CA ALA A 14 13.05 -7.67 6.02
C ALA A 14 12.76 -9.12 5.61
N THR A 15 13.70 -10.02 5.90
CA THR A 15 13.57 -11.44 5.59
C THR A 15 12.71 -12.15 6.65
N ILE A 16 11.65 -12.83 6.22
CA ILE A 16 10.92 -13.78 7.07
C ILE A 16 11.64 -15.14 7.06
N PRO A 17 12.03 -15.70 8.22
CA PRO A 17 12.65 -17.02 8.27
C PRO A 17 11.71 -18.12 7.79
N LYS A 18 12.26 -19.16 7.14
CA LYS A 18 11.52 -20.36 6.74
C LYS A 18 10.84 -20.99 7.97
N LEU A 19 9.54 -21.25 7.88
CA LEU A 19 8.72 -21.80 8.97
C LEU A 19 8.79 -20.98 10.28
N GLY A 20 9.14 -19.70 10.19
CA GLY A 20 9.23 -18.77 11.32
C GLY A 20 8.20 -17.65 11.23
N TRP A 21 8.50 -16.55 11.92
CA TRP A 21 7.65 -15.36 11.96
C TRP A 21 8.52 -14.10 11.97
N LEU A 22 7.90 -12.99 11.58
CA LEU A 22 8.45 -11.64 11.69
C LEU A 22 7.43 -10.77 12.44
N LYS A 23 7.89 -9.98 13.40
CA LYS A 23 7.05 -9.01 14.13
C LYS A 23 7.47 -7.61 13.76
N ILE A 24 6.57 -6.90 13.08
CA ILE A 24 6.76 -5.53 12.63
C ILE A 24 5.90 -4.56 13.44
N ARG A 25 6.36 -3.32 13.55
CA ARG A 25 5.62 -2.20 14.11
C ARG A 25 5.85 -0.99 13.20
N PHE A 26 4.78 -0.36 12.78
CA PHE A 26 4.80 0.91 12.07
C PHE A 26 3.81 1.86 12.73
N THR A 27 4.05 3.17 12.58
CA THR A 27 3.11 4.20 13.00
C THR A 27 2.09 4.40 11.89
N VAL A 28 0.83 4.56 12.26
CA VAL A 28 -0.27 4.88 11.35
C VAL A 28 -0.35 6.41 11.29
N ASP A 29 0.50 7.03 10.45
CA ASP A 29 0.62 8.48 10.25
C ASP A 29 0.54 8.95 8.79
N ASN A 30 0.21 8.07 7.84
CA ASN A 30 0.20 8.32 6.41
C ASN A 30 -1.06 7.75 5.71
N PRO A 31 -2.17 8.51 5.63
CA PRO A 31 -3.41 8.07 4.97
C PRO A 31 -3.19 7.56 3.54
N GLY A 32 -3.56 6.31 3.27
CA GLY A 32 -3.29 5.69 1.97
C GLY A 32 -3.67 4.21 1.87
N VAL A 33 -3.30 3.60 0.75
CA VAL A 33 -3.39 2.15 0.52
C VAL A 33 -1.98 1.63 0.28
N TRP A 34 -1.43 0.91 1.26
CA TRP A 34 -0.02 0.52 1.29
C TRP A 34 0.15 -0.99 1.09
N PRO A 35 0.82 -1.45 0.02
CA PRO A 35 1.07 -2.86 -0.20
C PRO A 35 2.15 -3.38 0.76
N MET A 36 1.92 -4.57 1.30
CA MET A 36 2.92 -5.38 2.01
C MET A 36 2.99 -6.74 1.32
N HIS A 37 4.13 -7.07 0.74
CA HIS A 37 4.26 -8.27 -0.09
C HIS A 37 5.64 -8.90 -0.01
N CYS A 38 5.75 -10.08 -0.59
CA CYS A 38 7.04 -10.67 -0.87
C CYS A 38 7.71 -9.99 -2.05
N HIS A 39 8.96 -9.57 -1.89
CA HIS A 39 9.73 -8.94 -2.96
C HIS A 39 10.34 -9.93 -3.96
N ILE A 40 9.85 -11.18 -3.96
CA ILE A 40 10.17 -12.17 -4.98
C ILE A 40 9.01 -12.15 -5.99
N ASP A 41 9.29 -11.74 -7.22
CA ASP A 41 8.26 -11.44 -8.23
C ASP A 41 7.26 -12.57 -8.44
N TRP A 42 7.73 -13.81 -8.49
CA TRP A 42 6.84 -14.95 -8.70
C TRP A 42 5.95 -15.21 -7.46
N HIS A 43 6.44 -14.99 -6.24
CA HIS A 43 5.60 -15.05 -5.03
C HIS A 43 4.53 -13.94 -5.03
N LEU A 44 4.89 -12.73 -5.45
CA LEU A 44 3.93 -11.63 -5.59
C LEU A 44 2.85 -11.99 -6.62
N SER A 45 3.26 -12.50 -7.79
CA SER A 45 2.35 -12.84 -8.89
C SER A 45 1.32 -13.93 -8.54
N ILE A 46 1.66 -14.85 -7.64
CA ILE A 46 0.75 -15.89 -7.15
C ILE A 46 -0.07 -15.45 -5.93
N GLY A 47 0.01 -14.17 -5.54
CA GLY A 47 -0.88 -13.56 -4.54
C GLY A 47 -0.30 -13.37 -3.15
N MET A 48 1.03 -13.44 -2.95
CA MET A 48 1.65 -13.13 -1.65
C MET A 48 1.71 -11.61 -1.40
N LEU A 49 0.53 -11.00 -1.31
CA LEU A 49 0.28 -9.57 -1.16
C LEU A 49 -0.81 -9.36 -0.10
N ALA A 50 -0.59 -8.38 0.78
CA ALA A 50 -1.60 -7.76 1.63
C ALA A 50 -1.60 -6.25 1.38
N GLN A 51 -2.69 -5.58 1.72
CA GLN A 51 -2.80 -4.12 1.66
C GLN A 51 -3.29 -3.58 2.99
N PHE A 52 -2.62 -2.54 3.48
CA PHE A 52 -3.10 -1.75 4.61
C PHE A 52 -3.84 -0.53 4.08
N VAL A 53 -5.13 -0.42 4.43
CA VAL A 53 -5.93 0.78 4.12
C VAL A 53 -5.93 1.67 5.35
N GLU A 54 -5.06 2.66 5.33
CA GLU A 54 -4.83 3.57 6.43
C GLU A 54 -5.71 4.81 6.31
N PHE A 55 -6.45 5.14 7.37
CA PHE A 55 -7.40 6.25 7.44
C PHE A 55 -8.25 6.42 6.16
N PRO A 56 -9.16 5.49 5.83
CA PRO A 56 -9.82 5.43 4.51
C PRO A 56 -10.48 6.74 4.06
N LYS A 57 -11.12 7.47 4.99
CA LYS A 57 -11.75 8.78 4.70
C LYS A 57 -10.71 9.85 4.34
N ALA A 58 -9.66 10.00 5.16
CA ALA A 58 -8.60 10.96 4.92
C ALA A 58 -7.80 10.61 3.65
N ALA A 59 -7.57 9.31 3.40
CA ALA A 59 -6.96 8.83 2.17
C ALA A 59 -7.80 9.23 0.95
N ARG A 60 -9.12 8.97 0.99
CA ARG A 60 -10.05 9.35 -0.08
C ARG A 60 -10.03 10.86 -0.35
N GLU A 61 -10.13 11.67 0.70
CA GLU A 61 -10.07 13.13 0.57
C GLU A 61 -8.73 13.62 0.01
N ALA A 62 -7.61 13.00 0.42
CA ALA A 62 -6.29 13.33 -0.09
C ALA A 62 -6.18 12.99 -1.59
N PHE A 63 -6.66 11.82 -2.02
CA PHE A 63 -6.71 11.45 -3.43
C PHE A 63 -7.63 12.37 -4.25
N ASP A 64 -8.80 12.73 -3.73
CA ASP A 64 -9.74 13.61 -4.45
C ASP A 64 -9.16 15.03 -4.66
N LYS A 65 -8.34 15.51 -3.72
CA LYS A 65 -7.70 16.84 -3.80
C LYS A 65 -6.39 16.84 -4.59
N LYS A 66 -5.56 15.81 -4.42
CA LYS A 66 -4.15 15.81 -4.88
C LYS A 66 -3.84 14.85 -6.02
N ALA A 67 -4.74 13.91 -6.37
CA ALA A 67 -4.45 12.97 -7.43
C ALA A 67 -4.25 13.70 -8.77
N PRO A 68 -3.10 13.49 -9.45
CA PRO A 68 -2.85 14.01 -10.79
C PRO A 68 -3.92 13.52 -11.77
N PHE A 69 -4.28 14.37 -12.75
CA PHE A 69 -5.28 14.01 -13.75
C PHE A 69 -4.81 12.83 -14.63
N GLU A 70 -3.50 12.72 -14.84
CA GLU A 70 -2.81 11.69 -15.60
C GLU A 70 -3.06 10.27 -15.05
N TRP A 71 -3.35 10.15 -13.75
CA TRP A 71 -3.74 8.86 -13.16
C TRP A 71 -5.11 8.41 -13.65
N CYS A 72 -6.03 9.36 -13.89
CA CYS A 72 -7.33 9.08 -14.48
C CYS A 72 -7.22 8.74 -15.97
N GLU A 73 -6.29 9.35 -16.69
CA GLU A 73 -5.98 8.95 -18.07
C GLU A 73 -5.48 7.50 -18.12
N SER A 74 -4.59 7.12 -17.20
CA SER A 74 -4.08 5.75 -17.10
C SER A 74 -5.21 4.73 -16.86
N CYS A 75 -6.14 5.03 -15.96
CA CYS A 75 -7.33 4.18 -15.72
C CYS A 75 -8.25 4.09 -16.94
N THR A 76 -8.42 5.20 -17.67
CA THR A 76 -9.25 5.25 -18.88
C THR A 76 -8.60 4.45 -20.02
N ALA A 77 -7.29 4.59 -20.21
CA ALA A 77 -6.52 3.80 -21.17
C ALA A 77 -6.59 2.31 -20.87
N ALA A 78 -6.59 1.93 -19.59
CA ALA A 78 -6.79 0.55 -19.14
C ALA A 78 -8.25 0.04 -19.26
N LYS A 79 -9.18 0.86 -19.80
CA LYS A 79 -10.63 0.57 -19.89
C LYS A 79 -11.27 0.23 -18.54
N ASN A 80 -10.72 0.77 -17.45
CA ASN A 80 -11.24 0.58 -16.09
C ASN A 80 -11.31 1.93 -15.33
N PRO A 81 -12.10 2.91 -15.82
CA PRO A 81 -12.22 4.20 -15.16
C PRO A 81 -12.96 4.05 -13.82
N THR A 82 -12.37 4.59 -12.75
CA THR A 82 -13.10 4.75 -11.49
C THR A 82 -14.18 5.81 -11.64
N GLN A 83 -15.24 5.73 -10.81
CA GLN A 83 -16.31 6.74 -10.80
C GLN A 83 -15.78 8.16 -10.54
N TYR A 84 -14.71 8.29 -9.74
CA TYR A 84 -14.00 9.55 -9.53
C TYR A 84 -13.43 10.13 -10.84
N CYS A 85 -12.75 9.29 -11.62
CA CYS A 85 -12.15 9.71 -12.89
C CYS A 85 -13.21 10.03 -13.94
N ALA A 86 -14.30 9.27 -14.00
CA ALA A 86 -15.42 9.54 -14.91
C ALA A 86 -16.05 10.93 -14.68
N ASN A 87 -16.06 11.41 -13.43
CA ASN A 87 -16.62 12.72 -13.09
C ASN A 87 -15.65 13.89 -13.35
N LYS A 88 -14.33 13.66 -13.41
CA LYS A 88 -13.32 14.70 -13.70
C LYS A 88 -13.03 14.89 -15.20
N ILE A 89 -13.39 13.92 -16.04
CA ILE A 89 -13.15 13.96 -17.51
C ILE A 89 -14.32 14.64 -18.26
N ARG A 90 -15.46 14.86 -17.59
CA ARG A 90 -16.53 15.74 -18.09
C ARG A 90 -16.20 17.20 -17.83
#